data_AF-F0YGL5-F1
#
_entry.id   AF-F0YGL5-F1
#
_cell.length_a   1.000
_cell.length_b   1.000
_cell.length_c   1.000
_cell.angle_alpha   90.00
_cell.angle_beta   90.00
_cell.angle_gamma   90.00
#
_symmetry.space_group_name_H-M   'P 1'
#
loop_
_entity.id
_entity.type
_entity.pdbx_description
1 polymer ?
#
loop_
_entity_poly.entity_id
_entity_poly.type
_entity_poly.pdbx_seq_one_letter_code
_entity_poly.pdbx_strand_id
1 'polypeptide(L)' 'MLPKAGRRFFYAVARGRETGVFATWDQCSKVVNGFAGAKYKKFDDRGAAEAF' A
#
# COMPACT_ATOMS: atom_id res chain seq x y z
N MET A 1 -12.27 -27.32 7.18
CA MET A 1 -10.96 -26.67 7.37
C MET A 1 -11.11 -25.28 6.75
N LEU A 2 -11.30 -24.22 7.55
CA LEU A 2 -11.44 -22.88 6.97
C LEU A 2 -10.08 -22.46 6.41
N PRO A 3 -9.98 -22.06 5.13
CA PRO A 3 -8.74 -21.49 4.62
C PRO A 3 -8.43 -20.26 5.46
N LYS A 4 -7.23 -20.23 6.05
CA LYS A 4 -6.72 -19.05 6.77
C LYS A 4 -7.00 -17.84 5.90
N ALA A 5 -7.87 -16.95 6.36
CA ALA A 5 -8.07 -15.66 5.73
C ALA A 5 -6.69 -15.00 5.65
N GLY A 6 -6.08 -15.06 4.47
CA GLY A 6 -4.74 -14.53 4.25
C GLY A 6 -4.81 -13.05 4.60
N ARG A 7 -3.99 -12.61 5.56
CA ARG A 7 -3.94 -11.21 5.97
C ARG A 7 -3.67 -10.37 4.72
N ARG A 8 -4.67 -9.60 4.31
CA ARG A 8 -4.59 -8.70 3.16
C ARG A 8 -3.93 -7.44 3.65
N PHE A 9 -2.70 -7.22 3.20
CA PHE A 9 -1.97 -5.99 3.51
C PHE A 9 -2.28 -4.94 2.45
N PHE A 10 -2.51 -3.72 2.91
CA PHE A 10 -2.73 -2.56 2.07
C PHE A 10 -1.51 -1.65 2.14
N TYR A 11 -1.11 -1.09 1.01
CA TYR A 11 0.03 -0.19 0.88
C TYR A 11 -0.52 1.18 0.54
N ALA A 12 -0.55 2.08 1.51
CA ALA A 12 -0.91 3.47 1.26
C ALA A 12 0.32 4.24 0.80
N VAL A 13 0.20 4.99 -0.28
CA VAL A 13 1.22 5.88 -0.81
C VAL A 13 0.73 7.30 -0.64
N ALA A 14 1.30 8.01 0.34
CA ALA A 14 1.02 9.43 0.60
C ALA A 14 1.83 10.33 -0.35
N ARG A 15 2.98 9.86 -0.84
CA ARG A 15 3.82 10.60 -1.79
C ARG A 15 4.54 9.64 -2.73
N GLY A 16 4.36 9.83 -4.02
CA GLY A 16 4.96 9.01 -5.08
C GLY A 16 4.55 9.56 -6.43
N ARG A 17 4.79 8.79 -7.49
CA ARG A 17 4.23 9.08 -8.82
C ARG A 17 2.70 9.03 -8.82
N GLU A 18 2.14 8.17 -7.98
CA GLU A 18 0.70 8.02 -7.77
C GLU A 18 0.46 7.81 -6.28
N THR A 19 -0.59 8.43 -5.76
CA THR A 19 -0.99 8.41 -4.35
C THR A 19 -2.30 7.66 -4.19
N GLY A 20 -2.43 6.92 -3.11
CA GLY A 20 -3.61 6.10 -2.84
C GLY A 20 -3.26 4.77 -2.19
N VAL A 21 -4.24 3.88 -2.10
CA VAL A 21 -4.09 2.58 -1.44
C VAL A 21 -4.00 1.46 -2.46
N PHE A 22 -2.91 0.73 -2.42
CA PHE A 22 -2.63 -0.42 -3.27
C PHE A 22 -2.77 -1.72 -2.49
N ALA A 23 -3.39 -2.72 -3.07
CA ALA A 23 -3.48 -4.06 -2.47
C ALA A 23 -2.24 -4.93 -2.73
N THR A 24 -1.32 -4.47 -3.58
CA THR A 24 -0.14 -5.24 -4.01
C THR A 24 1.13 -4.40 -3.97
N TRP A 25 2.25 -5.07 -3.67
CA TRP A 25 3.57 -4.43 -3.69
C TRP A 25 4.02 -4.04 -5.10
N ASP A 26 3.64 -4.80 -6.13
CA ASP A 26 4.03 -4.50 -7.52
C ASP A 26 3.58 -3.09 -7.94
N GLN A 27 2.33 -2.74 -7.65
CA GLN A 27 1.81 -1.40 -7.93
C GLN A 27 2.45 -0.33 -7.04
N CYS A 28 2.57 -0.59 -5.73
CA CYS A 28 3.24 0.32 -4.80
C CYS A 28 4.69 0.60 -5.25
N SER A 29 5.44 -0.43 -5.63
CA SER A 29 6.84 -0.31 -6.07
C SER A 29 6.94 0.56 -7.30
N LYS A 30 6.07 0.39 -8.31
CA LYS A 30 6.08 1.22 -9.54
C LYS A 30 5.91 2.72 -9.27
N VAL A 31 5.21 3.08 -8.19
CA VAL A 31 4.89 4.48 -7.89
C VAL A 31 5.88 5.12 -6.92
N VAL A 32 6.53 4.32 -6.07
CA VAL A 32 7.56 4.80 -5.12
C VAL A 32 8.98 4.66 -5.65
N ASN A 33 9.24 3.68 -6.51
CA ASN A 33 10.56 3.39 -7.07
C ASN A 33 10.97 4.50 -8.05
N GLY A 34 12.13 5.10 -7.81
CA GLY A 34 12.63 6.23 -8.61
C GLY A 34 11.96 7.57 -8.32
N PHE A 35 11.10 7.68 -7.29
CA PHE A 35 10.52 8.96 -6.87
C PHE A 35 11.26 9.51 -5.64
N ALA A 36 11.91 10.67 -5.80
CA ALA A 36 12.65 11.31 -4.72
C ALA A 36 11.69 11.77 -3.60
N GLY A 37 11.90 11.23 -2.40
CA GLY A 37 11.05 11.54 -1.23
C GLY A 37 9.70 10.80 -1.22
N ALA A 38 9.62 9.62 -1.86
CA ALA A 38 8.43 8.79 -1.78
C ALA A 38 8.09 8.44 -0.33
N LYS A 39 6.81 8.56 0.03
CA LYS A 39 6.25 8.18 1.34
C LYS A 39 5.16 7.16 1.13
N TYR A 40 5.40 5.95 1.61
CA TYR A 40 4.43 4.87 1.60
C TYR A 40 4.47 4.13 2.95
N LYS A 41 3.36 3.49 3.29
CA LYS A 41 3.22 2.72 4.53
C LYS A 41 2.29 1.54 4.32
N LYS A 42 2.66 0.41 4.93
CA LYS A 42 1.89 -0.82 4.92
C LYS A 42 0.94 -0.84 6.12
N PHE A 43 -0.31 -1.18 5.87
CA PHE A 43 -1.38 -1.31 6.84
C PHE A 43 -2.02 -2.70 6.74
N ASP A 44 -2.52 -3.20 7.85
CA ASP A 44 -3.34 -4.42 7.91
C ASP A 44 -4.83 -4.11 7.69
N ASP A 45 -5.19 -2.82 7.78
CA ASP A 45 -6.55 -2.32 7.65
C ASP A 45 -6.67 -1.35 6.46
N ARG A 46 -7.77 -1.48 5.70
CA ARG A 46 -8.01 -0.66 4.50
C ARG A 46 -8.34 0.80 4.87
N GLY A 47 -9.14 1.02 5.91
CA GLY A 47 -9.53 2.37 6.33
C GLY A 47 -8.33 3.16 6.87
N ALA A 48 -7.46 2.51 7.64
CA ALA A 48 -6.21 3.12 8.07
C ALA A 48 -5.28 3.47 6.89
N ALA A 49 -5.27 2.65 5.84
CA ALA A 49 -4.53 2.93 4.62
C ALA A 49 -5.15 4.10 3.82
N GLU A 50 -6.48 4.16 3.72
CA GLU A 50 -7.19 5.22 2.99
C GLU A 50 -7.03 6.60 3.66
N ALA A 51 -6.72 6.63 4.96
CA ALA A 51 -6.51 7.84 5.74
C ALA A 51 -5.05 8.35 5.82
N PHE A 52 -4.08 7.64 5.21
CA PHE A 52 -2.65 7.96 5.26
C PHE A 52 -2.17 8.78 4.07
#